data_AF-A0A3A6NH80-F1
#
_entry.id   AF-A0A3A6NH80-F1
#
_cell.length_a   1.000
_cell.length_b   1.000
_cell.length_c   1.000
_cell.angle_alpha   90.00
_cell.angle_beta   90.00
_cell.angle_gamma   90.00
#
_symmetry.space_group_name_H-M   'P 1'
#
loop_
_entity.id
_entity.type
_entity.pdbx_description
1 polymer ?
#
loop_
_entity_poly.entity_id
_entity_poly.type
_entity_poly.pdbx_seq_one_letter_code
_entity_poly.pdbx_strand_id
1 'polypeptide(L)'
;MPVLLELLDGWQGEQDGRVYVLNTGKARLVHQEMTLKERFQDKIGNPQLAFLLLMAGALGIYFGLGMSGTFVPEVLGAIALLLGIYGIGLFDTNTAGIIFMVLGISLLAAEIFTAGFGVLGIGGGISLLIGAILLPREPLMAMEWYSAFRATAIGMALAVSGLSFLIVTMLFRSRRQWKESGAFFRPASRATAVEELSPCGAVRMRGELWTRW
;
A
#
# COMPACT_ATOMS: atom_id res chain seq x y z
N MET A 1 6.94 -2.61 41.61
CA MET A 1 5.56 -3.00 41.28
C MET A 1 4.79 -3.62 42.46
N PRO A 2 5.34 -4.53 43.30
CA PRO A 2 4.62 -5.03 44.48
C PRO A 2 4.25 -3.92 45.48
N VAL A 3 5.19 -2.98 45.68
CA VAL A 3 5.04 -1.82 46.58
C VAL A 3 3.84 -0.93 46.23
N LEU A 4 3.48 -0.80 44.95
CA LEU A 4 2.35 0.04 44.54
C LEU A 4 1.00 -0.61 44.87
N LEU A 5 0.93 -1.95 44.84
CA LEU A 5 -0.27 -2.71 45.18
C LEU A 5 -0.50 -2.79 46.70
N GLU A 6 0.57 -2.78 47.49
CA GLU A 6 0.48 -2.65 48.96
C GLU A 6 0.06 -1.23 49.37
N LEU A 7 0.57 -0.19 48.69
CA LEU A 7 0.22 1.20 48.99
C LEU A 7 -1.22 1.57 48.60
N LEU A 8 -1.81 0.88 47.63
CA LEU A 8 -3.18 1.10 47.17
C LEU A 8 -4.21 0.20 47.88
N ASP A 9 -3.76 -0.74 48.71
CA ASP A 9 -4.65 -1.65 49.43
C ASP A 9 -5.40 -0.90 50.54
N GLY A 10 -6.73 -0.94 50.51
CA GLY A 10 -7.59 -0.18 51.41
C GLY A 10 -7.85 1.27 50.98
N TRP A 11 -7.34 1.71 49.83
CA TRP A 11 -7.59 3.06 49.32
C TRP A 11 -9.06 3.23 48.90
N GLN A 12 -9.69 4.34 49.28
CA GLN A 12 -11.08 4.62 48.99
C GLN A 12 -11.19 5.59 47.81
N GLY A 13 -11.73 5.10 46.70
CA GLY A 13 -12.04 5.90 45.52
C GLY A 13 -13.55 6.11 45.40
N GLU A 14 -13.98 7.34 45.10
CA GLU A 14 -15.38 7.63 44.80
C GLU A 14 -15.60 7.60 43.28
N GLN A 15 -16.54 6.78 42.82
CA GLN A 15 -16.96 6.71 41.43
C GLN A 15 -18.49 6.65 41.37
N ASP A 16 -19.11 7.51 40.55
CA ASP A 16 -20.58 7.66 40.45
C ASP A 16 -21.30 7.80 41.82
N GLY A 17 -20.70 8.57 42.75
CA GLY A 17 -21.28 8.83 44.08
C GLY A 17 -21.27 7.64 45.04
N ARG A 18 -20.53 6.56 44.71
CA ARG A 18 -20.32 5.39 45.56
C ARG A 18 -18.85 5.27 45.93
N VAL A 19 -18.59 5.03 47.22
CA VAL A 19 -17.24 4.81 47.75
C VAL A 19 -16.86 3.35 47.53
N TYR A 20 -15.81 3.12 46.76
CA TYR A 20 -15.22 1.81 46.50
C TYR A 20 -13.90 1.69 47.26
N VAL A 21 -13.74 0.62 48.02
CA VAL A 21 -12.48 0.26 48.68
C VAL A 21 -11.70 -0.65 47.74
N LEU A 22 -10.51 -0.21 47.32
CA LEU A 22 -9.60 -1.03 46.51
C LEU A 22 -8.99 -2.12 47.39
N ASN A 23 -9.13 -3.37 46.96
CA ASN A 23 -8.63 -4.54 47.67
C ASN A 23 -7.60 -5.23 46.77
N THR A 24 -6.36 -4.74 46.83
CA THR A 24 -5.25 -5.07 45.92
C THR A 24 -4.28 -6.09 46.51
N GLY A 25 -4.37 -6.43 47.80
CA GLY A 25 -3.45 -7.33 48.50
C GLY A 25 -3.38 -8.78 47.98
N LYS A 26 -4.38 -9.25 47.21
CA LYS A 26 -4.38 -10.56 46.51
C LYS A 26 -4.74 -10.45 45.03
N ALA A 27 -4.62 -9.27 44.45
CA ALA A 27 -5.02 -9.04 43.06
C ALA A 27 -4.15 -9.90 42.10
N ARG A 28 -4.81 -10.68 41.25
CA ARG A 28 -4.14 -11.46 40.19
C ARG A 28 -3.67 -10.50 39.10
N LEU A 29 -2.37 -10.31 39.00
CA LEU A 29 -1.76 -9.55 37.90
C LEU A 29 -2.00 -10.29 36.58
N VAL A 30 -2.78 -9.69 35.69
CA VAL A 30 -2.95 -10.16 34.32
C VAL A 30 -2.21 -9.18 33.41
N HIS A 31 -1.05 -9.62 32.89
CA HIS A 31 -0.39 -8.89 31.82
C HIS A 31 -1.17 -9.11 30.53
N GLN A 32 -1.76 -8.05 29.99
CA GLN A 32 -2.22 -8.06 28.61
C GLN A 32 -1.08 -7.65 27.70
N GLU A 33 -0.68 -8.54 26.81
CA GLU A 33 0.26 -8.19 25.75
C GLU A 33 -0.41 -7.29 24.72
N MET A 34 0.38 -6.36 24.17
CA MET A 34 -0.09 -5.51 23.08
C MET A 34 -0.44 -6.35 21.85
N THR A 35 -1.64 -6.14 21.35
CA THR A 35 -2.13 -6.68 20.07
C THR A 35 -1.35 -6.10 18.89
N LEU A 36 -1.44 -6.74 17.71
CA LEU A 36 -0.75 -6.24 16.50
C LEU A 36 -1.12 -4.79 16.14
N LYS A 37 -2.39 -4.41 16.36
CA LYS A 37 -2.87 -3.05 16.15
C LYS A 37 -2.18 -2.08 17.10
N GLU A 38 -2.14 -2.39 18.39
CA GLU A 38 -1.53 -1.55 19.41
C GLU A 38 -0.02 -1.41 19.18
N ARG A 39 0.68 -2.50 18.81
CA ARG A 39 2.11 -2.44 18.44
C ARG A 39 2.36 -1.56 17.20
N PHE A 40 1.48 -1.58 16.22
CA PHE A 40 1.57 -0.71 15.05
C PHE A 40 1.35 0.76 15.41
N GLN A 41 0.32 1.02 16.21
CA GLN A 41 0.00 2.37 16.70
C GLN A 41 1.11 2.94 17.58
N ASP A 42 1.69 2.13 18.48
CA ASP A 42 2.80 2.51 19.33
C ASP A 42 4.04 2.96 18.51
N LYS A 43 4.37 2.20 17.47
CA LYS A 43 5.47 2.55 16.57
C LYS A 43 5.21 3.85 15.82
N ILE A 44 4.03 4.02 15.24
CA ILE A 44 3.70 5.22 14.45
C ILE A 44 3.51 6.45 15.35
N GLY A 45 3.03 6.26 16.57
CA GLY A 45 2.92 7.31 17.58
C GLY A 45 4.28 7.81 18.08
N ASN A 46 5.40 7.19 17.69
CA ASN A 46 6.72 7.73 17.98
C ASN A 46 6.95 9.02 17.15
N PRO A 47 7.15 10.19 17.79
CA PRO A 47 7.26 11.47 17.10
C PRO A 47 8.42 11.52 16.10
N GLN A 48 9.53 10.83 16.37
CA GLN A 48 10.68 10.80 15.47
C GLN A 48 10.35 10.03 14.18
N LEU A 49 9.68 8.88 14.31
CA LEU A 49 9.26 8.10 13.15
C LEU A 49 8.19 8.85 12.35
N ALA A 50 7.24 9.46 13.04
CA ALA A 50 6.20 10.28 12.40
C ALA A 50 6.80 11.44 11.61
N PHE A 51 7.81 12.14 12.17
CA PHE A 51 8.51 13.21 11.47
C PHE A 51 9.26 12.71 10.22
N LEU A 52 9.94 11.55 10.31
CA LEU A 52 10.58 10.93 9.15
C LEU A 52 9.57 10.56 8.06
N LEU A 53 8.40 10.03 8.44
CA LEU A 53 7.32 9.71 7.52
C LEU A 53 6.73 10.96 6.86
N LEU A 54 6.56 12.06 7.59
CA LEU A 54 6.13 13.34 7.04
C LEU A 54 7.11 13.87 6.00
N MET A 55 8.41 13.85 6.31
CA MET A 55 9.47 14.29 5.39
C MET A 55 9.54 13.41 4.15
N ALA A 56 9.55 12.09 4.32
CA ALA A 56 9.52 11.15 3.21
C ALA A 56 8.24 11.31 2.36
N GLY A 57 7.10 11.53 3.01
CA GLY A 57 5.81 11.76 2.36
C GLY A 57 5.80 13.02 1.50
N ALA A 58 6.24 14.13 2.07
CA ALA A 58 6.35 15.41 1.37
C ALA A 58 7.32 15.32 0.19
N LEU A 59 8.48 14.67 0.35
CA LEU A 59 9.43 14.44 -0.74
C LEU A 59 8.85 13.54 -1.83
N GLY A 60 8.14 12.47 -1.47
CA GLY A 60 7.49 11.58 -2.43
C GLY A 60 6.49 12.32 -3.31
N ILE A 61 5.65 13.17 -2.71
CA ILE A 61 4.72 14.02 -3.46
C ILE A 61 5.49 15.02 -4.33
N TYR A 62 6.48 15.73 -3.78
CA TYR A 62 7.27 16.71 -4.53
C TYR A 62 7.95 16.10 -5.77
N PHE A 63 8.61 14.95 -5.61
CA PHE A 63 9.26 14.26 -6.73
C PHE A 63 8.25 13.68 -7.71
N GLY A 64 7.11 13.22 -7.21
CA GLY A 64 6.05 12.66 -8.05
C GLY A 64 5.45 13.68 -9.01
N LEU A 65 5.14 14.87 -8.51
CA LEU A 65 4.63 15.96 -9.35
C LEU A 65 5.64 16.40 -10.43
N GLY A 66 6.94 16.20 -10.20
CA GLY A 66 8.01 16.51 -11.15
C GLY A 66 8.33 15.39 -12.16
N MET A 67 7.93 14.14 -11.88
CA MET A 67 8.25 12.98 -12.72
C MET A 67 7.03 12.54 -13.54
N SER A 68 6.97 12.97 -14.80
CA SER A 68 5.93 12.51 -15.72
C SER A 68 6.14 11.04 -16.11
N GLY A 69 5.15 10.18 -15.83
CA GLY A 69 5.13 8.79 -16.32
C GLY A 69 5.07 7.70 -15.24
N THR A 70 5.06 8.03 -13.95
CA THR A 70 4.83 7.06 -12.87
C THR A 70 4.08 7.69 -11.71
N PHE A 71 3.19 6.91 -11.08
CA PHE A 71 2.43 7.32 -9.89
C PHE A 71 3.04 6.78 -8.58
N VAL A 72 4.14 6.03 -8.66
CA VAL A 72 4.78 5.39 -7.48
C VAL A 72 5.15 6.39 -6.38
N PRO A 73 5.93 7.46 -6.66
CA PRO A 73 6.37 8.39 -5.62
C PRO A 73 5.19 9.16 -4.98
N GLU A 74 4.15 9.49 -5.74
CA GLU A 74 2.97 10.19 -5.25
C GLU A 74 2.13 9.31 -4.32
N VAL A 75 1.90 8.05 -4.70
CA VAL A 75 1.14 7.09 -3.90
C VAL A 75 1.86 6.76 -2.59
N LEU A 76 3.15 6.43 -2.66
CA LEU A 76 3.95 6.16 -1.46
C LEU A 76 4.06 7.42 -0.59
N GLY A 77 4.22 8.58 -1.23
CA GLY A 77 4.26 9.88 -0.57
C GLY A 77 2.98 10.18 0.20
N ALA A 78 1.82 9.99 -0.42
CA ALA A 78 0.52 10.21 0.21
C ALA A 78 0.28 9.28 1.41
N ILE A 79 0.61 7.99 1.28
CA ILE A 79 0.46 7.01 2.38
C ILE A 79 1.41 7.37 3.53
N ALA A 80 2.68 7.66 3.25
CA ALA A 80 3.66 8.03 4.27
C ALA A 80 3.30 9.35 4.95
N LEU A 81 2.84 10.34 4.19
CA LEU A 81 2.42 11.63 4.73
C LEU A 81 1.24 11.46 5.68
N LEU A 82 0.20 10.72 5.28
CA LEU A 82 -0.94 10.45 6.15
C LEU A 82 -0.57 9.68 7.42
N LEU A 83 0.33 8.68 7.30
CA LEU A 83 0.84 7.95 8.47
C LEU A 83 1.61 8.88 9.41
N GLY A 84 2.42 9.78 8.86
CA GLY A 84 3.17 10.78 9.63
C GLY A 84 2.25 11.78 10.33
N ILE A 85 1.23 12.29 9.64
CA ILE A 85 0.22 13.20 10.22
C ILE A 85 -0.54 12.51 11.36
N TYR A 86 -0.92 11.25 11.16
CA TYR A 86 -1.54 10.45 12.22
C TYR A 86 -0.57 10.22 13.40
N GLY A 87 0.70 9.93 13.12
CA GLY A 87 1.72 9.65 14.14
C GLY A 87 2.07 10.82 15.05
N ILE A 88 1.96 12.07 14.56
CA ILE A 88 2.12 13.27 15.41
C ILE A 88 0.86 13.60 16.24
N GLY A 89 -0.21 12.82 16.12
CA GLY A 89 -1.43 12.99 16.90
C GLY A 89 -2.37 14.08 16.37
N LEU A 90 -2.29 14.44 15.08
CA LEU A 90 -3.20 15.44 14.49
C LEU A 90 -4.64 14.91 14.36
N PHE A 91 -4.80 13.59 14.17
CA PHE A 91 -6.09 12.94 14.00
C PHE A 91 -6.26 11.80 15.00
N ASP A 92 -7.48 11.67 15.52
CA ASP A 92 -7.89 10.48 16.23
C ASP A 92 -7.86 9.25 15.31
N THR A 93 -7.73 8.07 15.90
CA THR A 93 -7.62 6.82 15.14
C THR A 93 -8.82 6.57 14.21
N ASN A 94 -10.03 7.01 14.58
CA ASN A 94 -11.22 6.89 13.71
C ASN A 94 -11.07 7.70 12.44
N THR A 95 -10.79 8.99 12.61
CA THR A 95 -10.66 9.95 11.52
C THR A 95 -9.53 9.53 10.59
N ALA A 96 -8.38 9.13 11.14
CA ALA A 96 -7.28 8.61 10.34
C ALA A 96 -7.70 7.37 9.52
N GLY A 97 -8.42 6.42 10.14
CA GLY A 97 -8.92 5.23 9.45
C GLY A 97 -9.85 5.56 8.29
N ILE A 98 -10.77 6.51 8.48
CA ILE A 98 -11.69 6.98 7.43
C ILE A 98 -10.93 7.68 6.31
N ILE A 99 -9.97 8.55 6.61
CA ILE A 99 -9.14 9.23 5.61
C ILE A 99 -8.39 8.20 4.74
N PHE A 100 -7.79 7.18 5.36
CA PHE A 100 -7.14 6.10 4.64
C PHE A 100 -8.10 5.30 3.76
N MET A 101 -9.34 5.10 4.20
CA MET A 101 -10.37 4.45 3.36
C MET A 101 -10.74 5.30 2.16
N VAL A 102 -10.97 6.59 2.35
CA VAL A 102 -11.28 7.53 1.25
C VAL A 102 -10.13 7.62 0.27
N LEU A 103 -8.88 7.73 0.75
CA LEU A 103 -7.70 7.68 -0.09
C LEU A 103 -7.66 6.38 -0.89
N GLY A 104 -7.86 5.25 -0.22
CA GLY A 104 -7.86 3.93 -0.85
C GLY A 104 -8.87 3.82 -1.99
N ILE A 105 -10.12 4.18 -1.73
CA ILE A 105 -11.19 4.18 -2.74
C ILE A 105 -10.86 5.14 -3.89
N SER A 106 -10.34 6.33 -3.59
CA SER A 106 -9.97 7.32 -4.60
C SER A 106 -8.86 6.83 -5.51
N LEU A 107 -7.83 6.16 -4.96
CA LEU A 107 -6.75 5.56 -5.73
C LEU A 107 -7.25 4.41 -6.61
N LEU A 108 -8.16 3.58 -6.10
CA LEU A 108 -8.77 2.51 -6.89
C LEU A 108 -9.65 3.07 -8.02
N ALA A 109 -10.43 4.12 -7.76
CA ALA A 109 -11.21 4.81 -8.78
C ALA A 109 -10.30 5.43 -9.84
N ALA A 110 -9.20 6.05 -9.42
CA ALA A 110 -8.21 6.63 -10.33
C ALA A 110 -7.53 5.56 -11.21
N GLU A 111 -7.28 4.35 -10.71
CA GLU A 111 -6.75 3.24 -11.52
C GLU A 111 -7.68 2.87 -12.69
N ILE A 112 -9.01 2.97 -12.53
CA ILE A 112 -9.98 2.66 -13.61
C ILE A 112 -9.83 3.64 -14.77
N PHE A 113 -9.58 4.92 -14.48
CA PHE A 113 -9.36 5.95 -15.50
C PHE A 113 -7.94 5.92 -16.07
N THR A 114 -6.99 5.42 -15.29
CA THR A 114 -5.57 5.42 -15.61
C THR A 114 -5.16 4.00 -16.01
N ALA A 115 -5.50 3.59 -17.23
CA ALA A 115 -5.11 2.30 -17.79
C ALA A 115 -3.58 2.20 -17.92
N GLY A 116 -2.87 1.81 -16.86
CA GLY A 116 -1.43 2.08 -16.80
C GLY A 116 -0.57 1.04 -16.09
N PHE A 117 -0.64 0.94 -14.77
CA PHE A 117 0.53 0.43 -14.03
C PHE A 117 0.22 -0.41 -12.79
N GLY A 118 -1.04 -0.53 -12.35
CA GLY A 118 -1.42 -1.28 -11.14
C GLY A 118 -0.91 -0.66 -9.83
N VAL A 119 -0.18 0.45 -9.90
CA VAL A 119 0.43 1.14 -8.76
C VAL A 119 -0.65 1.83 -7.91
N LEU A 120 -1.62 2.49 -8.54
CA LEU A 120 -2.74 3.11 -7.82
C LEU A 120 -3.62 2.01 -7.22
N GLY A 121 -3.82 0.90 -7.93
CA GLY A 121 -4.48 -0.31 -7.44
C GLY A 121 -3.86 -0.88 -6.16
N ILE A 122 -2.54 -1.14 -6.19
CA ILE A 122 -1.79 -1.66 -5.04
C ILE A 122 -1.79 -0.64 -3.89
N GLY A 123 -1.51 0.63 -4.18
CA GLY A 123 -1.52 1.70 -3.18
C GLY A 123 -2.89 1.92 -2.54
N GLY A 124 -3.95 1.82 -3.33
CA GLY A 124 -5.33 1.88 -2.87
C GLY A 124 -5.66 0.73 -1.93
N GLY A 125 -5.24 -0.49 -2.28
CA GLY A 125 -5.36 -1.66 -1.41
C GLY A 125 -4.61 -1.53 -0.08
N ILE A 126 -3.34 -1.07 -0.12
CA ILE A 126 -2.55 -0.81 1.10
C ILE A 126 -3.25 0.23 1.98
N SER A 127 -3.75 1.32 1.37
CA SER A 127 -4.46 2.38 2.09
C SER A 127 -5.74 1.85 2.75
N LEU A 128 -6.53 1.04 2.04
CA LEU A 128 -7.72 0.38 2.60
C LEU A 128 -7.39 -0.55 3.77
N LEU A 129 -6.30 -1.32 3.68
CA LEU A 129 -5.86 -2.21 4.75
C LEU A 129 -5.47 -1.42 6.00
N ILE A 130 -4.68 -0.35 5.84
CA ILE A 130 -4.32 0.54 6.94
C ILE A 130 -5.58 1.17 7.56
N GLY A 131 -6.50 1.67 6.74
CA GLY A 131 -7.76 2.24 7.19
C GLY A 131 -8.58 1.25 8.02
N ALA A 132 -8.73 0.01 7.54
CA ALA A 132 -9.47 -1.05 8.23
C ALA A 132 -8.80 -1.53 9.55
N ILE A 133 -7.48 -1.37 9.69
CA ILE A 133 -6.77 -1.62 10.97
C ILE A 133 -7.02 -0.46 11.94
N LEU A 134 -6.98 0.78 11.45
CA LEU A 134 -7.10 1.98 12.27
C LEU A 134 -8.50 2.19 12.81
N LEU A 135 -9.58 1.90 12.05
CA LEU A 135 -10.94 2.12 12.55
C LEU A 135 -11.09 1.61 14.01
N PRO A 136 -11.62 2.45 14.93
CA PRO A 136 -11.97 2.06 16.27
C PRO A 136 -13.33 1.37 16.27
N ARG A 137 -13.50 0.50 17.26
CA ARG A 137 -14.82 -0.04 17.60
C ARG A 137 -15.54 1.05 18.38
N GLU A 138 -16.53 1.71 17.79
CA GLU A 138 -17.41 2.55 18.59
C GLU A 138 -18.31 1.67 19.46
N PRO A 139 -18.39 1.93 20.79
CA PRO A 139 -19.20 1.13 21.71
C PRO A 139 -20.71 1.23 21.46
N LEU A 140 -21.17 2.19 20.64
CA LEU A 140 -22.58 2.44 20.35
C LEU A 140 -23.10 1.77 19.07
N MET A 141 -22.23 1.20 18.23
CA MET A 141 -22.65 0.44 17.04
C MET A 141 -22.57 -1.07 17.29
N ALA A 142 -23.55 -1.80 16.76
CA ALA A 142 -23.60 -3.26 16.84
C ALA A 142 -22.30 -3.87 16.28
N MET A 143 -21.67 -4.75 17.06
CA MET A 143 -20.39 -5.39 16.75
C MET A 143 -20.38 -6.11 15.38
N GLU A 144 -21.56 -6.56 14.94
CA GLU A 144 -21.82 -7.23 13.67
C GLU A 144 -21.71 -6.30 12.46
N TRP A 145 -22.16 -5.04 12.57
CA TRP A 145 -22.06 -4.08 11.46
C TRP A 145 -20.60 -3.70 11.19
N TYR A 146 -19.83 -3.55 12.28
CA TYR A 146 -18.42 -3.20 12.21
C TYR A 146 -17.55 -4.34 11.64
N SER A 147 -17.84 -5.59 12.02
CA SER A 147 -17.15 -6.76 11.47
C SER A 147 -17.50 -6.99 9.99
N ALA A 148 -18.77 -6.81 9.62
CA ALA A 148 -19.23 -6.91 8.24
C ALA A 148 -18.59 -5.83 7.35
N PHE A 149 -18.57 -4.56 7.78
CA PHE A 149 -17.96 -3.45 7.04
C PHE A 149 -16.45 -3.64 6.87
N ARG A 150 -15.73 -4.05 7.93
CA ARG A 150 -14.29 -4.37 7.80
C ARG A 150 -14.05 -5.54 6.86
N ALA A 151 -14.87 -6.59 6.94
CA ALA A 151 -14.74 -7.75 6.05
C ALA A 151 -15.01 -7.37 4.58
N THR A 152 -15.99 -6.52 4.30
CA THR A 152 -16.25 -6.03 2.94
C THR A 152 -15.16 -5.11 2.44
N ALA A 153 -14.70 -4.16 3.26
CA ALA A 153 -13.61 -3.26 2.91
C ALA A 153 -12.31 -4.03 2.61
N ILE A 154 -11.95 -5.01 3.46
CA ILE A 154 -10.79 -5.87 3.25
C ILE A 154 -10.99 -6.75 2.01
N GLY A 155 -12.16 -7.36 1.85
CA GLY A 155 -12.47 -8.20 0.68
C GLY A 155 -12.36 -7.44 -0.63
N MET A 156 -12.86 -6.20 -0.67
CA MET A 156 -12.78 -5.33 -1.84
C MET A 156 -11.33 -4.87 -2.09
N ALA A 157 -10.59 -4.50 -1.04
CA ALA A 157 -9.18 -4.15 -1.14
C ALA A 157 -8.34 -5.29 -1.73
N LEU A 158 -8.58 -6.52 -1.27
CA LEU A 158 -7.89 -7.72 -1.75
C LEU A 158 -8.28 -8.07 -3.19
N ALA A 159 -9.57 -7.99 -3.53
CA ALA A 159 -10.05 -8.26 -4.88
C ALA A 159 -9.42 -7.30 -5.90
N VAL A 160 -9.42 -5.99 -5.61
CA VAL A 160 -8.90 -4.98 -6.54
C VAL A 160 -7.37 -5.01 -6.59
N SER A 161 -6.69 -5.19 -5.47
CA SER A 161 -5.23 -5.40 -5.44
C SER A 161 -4.83 -6.64 -6.25
N GLY A 162 -5.57 -7.74 -6.08
CA GLY A 162 -5.32 -8.99 -6.79
C GLY A 162 -5.52 -8.84 -8.30
N LEU A 163 -6.60 -8.18 -8.72
CA LEU A 163 -6.84 -7.90 -10.14
C LEU A 163 -5.74 -7.00 -10.73
N SER A 164 -5.36 -5.95 -10.02
CA SER A 164 -4.27 -5.04 -10.43
C SER A 164 -2.95 -5.79 -10.58
N PHE A 165 -2.63 -6.66 -9.62
CA PHE A 165 -1.45 -7.52 -9.67
C PHE A 165 -1.47 -8.50 -10.86
N LEU A 166 -2.64 -9.09 -11.18
CA LEU A 166 -2.79 -9.95 -12.35
C LEU A 166 -2.56 -9.19 -13.66
N ILE A 167 -3.09 -7.98 -13.79
CA ILE A 167 -2.88 -7.13 -14.98
C ILE A 167 -1.40 -6.79 -15.14
N VAL A 168 -0.72 -6.38 -14.05
CA VAL A 168 0.73 -6.10 -14.07
C VAL A 168 1.52 -7.35 -14.48
N THR A 169 1.25 -8.50 -13.87
CA THR A 169 1.97 -9.74 -14.20
C THR A 169 1.72 -10.23 -15.62
N MET A 170 0.52 -10.04 -16.17
CA MET A 170 0.22 -10.31 -17.58
C MET A 170 0.96 -9.37 -18.52
N LEU A 171 1.00 -8.07 -18.24
CA LEU A 171 1.75 -7.09 -19.02
C LEU A 171 3.26 -7.41 -19.03
N PHE A 172 3.82 -7.76 -17.88
CA PHE A 172 5.23 -8.17 -17.78
C PHE A 172 5.50 -9.48 -18.55
N ARG A 173 4.58 -10.46 -18.49
CA ARG A 173 4.71 -11.71 -19.27
C ARG A 173 4.63 -11.46 -20.78
N SER A 174 3.70 -10.63 -21.23
CA SER A 174 3.57 -10.26 -22.65
C SER A 174 4.82 -9.54 -23.18
N ARG A 175 5.37 -8.58 -22.42
CA ARG A 175 6.63 -7.91 -22.78
C ARG A 175 7.83 -8.85 -22.81
N ARG A 176 7.81 -9.93 -22.01
CA ARG A 176 8.88 -10.93 -21.99
C ARG A 176 8.80 -11.86 -23.22
N GLN A 177 7.60 -12.17 -23.70
CA GLN A 177 7.39 -12.93 -24.94
C GLN A 177 7.82 -12.17 -26.19
N TRP A 178 7.69 -10.84 -26.23
CA TRP A 178 8.20 -10.04 -27.35
C TRP A 178 9.73 -10.07 -27.52
N LYS A 179 10.49 -10.38 -26.46
CA LYS A 179 11.94 -10.58 -26.60
C LYS A 179 12.31 -11.85 -27.37
N GLU A 180 11.40 -12.84 -27.47
CA GLU A 180 11.60 -14.03 -28.30
C GLU A 180 11.30 -13.79 -29.80
N SER A 181 10.62 -12.68 -30.15
CA SER A 181 10.47 -12.23 -31.54
C SER A 181 11.77 -11.64 -32.14
N GLY A 182 12.90 -11.68 -31.43
CA GLY A 182 14.23 -11.37 -31.96
C GLY A 182 14.70 -12.30 -33.10
N ALA A 183 13.96 -13.37 -33.40
CA ALA A 183 14.21 -14.22 -34.57
C ALA A 183 14.01 -13.47 -35.91
N PHE A 184 13.24 -12.38 -35.93
CA PHE A 184 13.07 -11.54 -37.13
C PHE A 184 14.28 -10.65 -37.43
N PHE A 185 15.07 -10.26 -36.42
CA PHE A 185 16.24 -9.38 -36.56
C PHE A 185 17.59 -10.13 -36.64
N ARG A 186 17.58 -11.47 -36.74
CA ARG A 186 18.80 -12.21 -37.09
C ARG A 186 19.09 -12.03 -38.58
N PRO A 187 20.33 -11.66 -38.97
CA PRO A 187 20.73 -11.64 -40.37
C PRO A 187 20.41 -13.00 -41.01
N ALA A 188 19.74 -13.00 -42.16
CA ALA A 188 19.44 -14.23 -42.88
C ALA A 188 20.76 -14.92 -43.25
N SER A 189 20.92 -16.19 -42.85
CA SER A 189 22.16 -16.94 -43.10
C SER A 189 22.32 -17.39 -44.57
N ARG A 190 21.26 -17.28 -45.38
CA ARG A 190 21.26 -17.56 -46.83
C ARG A 190 20.36 -16.59 -47.56
N ALA A 191 20.86 -16.08 -48.68
CA ALA A 191 20.16 -15.16 -49.56
C ALA A 191 20.43 -15.56 -51.01
N THR A 192 19.48 -15.32 -51.92
CA THR A 192 19.63 -15.68 -53.34
C THR A 192 20.02 -14.43 -54.12
N ALA A 193 21.18 -14.47 -54.80
CA ALA A 193 21.59 -13.40 -55.70
C ALA A 193 20.62 -13.34 -56.88
N VAL A 194 20.04 -12.17 -57.12
CA VAL A 194 19.17 -11.92 -58.28
C VAL A 194 19.97 -11.31 -59.42
N GLU A 195 21.06 -10.63 -59.10
CA GLU A 195 21.99 -10.03 -60.05
C GLU A 195 23.43 -10.47 -59.75
N GLU A 196 24.29 -10.42 -60.77
CA GLU A 196 25.71 -10.72 -60.62
C GLU A 196 26.38 -9.64 -59.75
N LEU A 197 26.91 -10.05 -58.59
CA LEU A 197 27.49 -9.14 -57.61
C LEU A 197 28.89 -8.72 -58.05
N SER A 198 29.06 -7.47 -58.47
CA SER A 198 30.35 -6.92 -58.88
C SER A 198 30.35 -5.37 -58.83
N PRO A 199 30.94 -4.68 -57.84
CA PRO A 199 31.10 -4.95 -56.39
C PRO A 199 29.84 -4.63 -55.55
N CYS A 200 28.76 -4.21 -56.23
CA CYS A 200 27.42 -3.95 -55.71
C CYS A 200 26.39 -4.76 -56.51
N GLY A 201 25.21 -5.03 -55.96
CA GLY A 201 24.18 -5.84 -56.61
C GLY A 201 22.96 -6.11 -55.74
N ALA A 202 21.87 -6.59 -56.36
CA ALA A 202 20.63 -6.91 -55.66
C ALA A 202 20.59 -8.36 -55.17
N VAL A 203 20.23 -8.54 -53.90
CA VAL A 203 20.03 -9.87 -53.29
C VAL A 203 18.61 -9.96 -52.75
N ARG A 204 17.94 -11.09 -52.99
CA ARG A 204 16.59 -11.35 -52.47
C ARG A 204 16.66 -12.12 -51.16
N MET A 205 16.09 -11.54 -50.11
CA MET A 205 16.01 -12.13 -48.77
C MET A 205 14.56 -12.15 -48.31
N ARG A 206 14.02 -13.34 -47.99
CA ARG A 206 12.65 -13.53 -47.46
C ARG A 206 11.52 -12.81 -48.24
N GLY A 207 11.71 -12.62 -49.56
CA GLY A 207 10.72 -11.94 -50.42
C GLY A 207 10.97 -10.45 -50.62
N GLU A 208 11.88 -9.85 -49.85
CA GLU A 208 12.30 -8.46 -50.00
C GLU A 208 13.58 -8.35 -50.85
N LEU A 209 13.62 -7.36 -51.73
CA LEU A 209 14.79 -7.05 -52.56
C LEU A 209 15.68 -6.06 -51.79
N TRP A 210 16.90 -6.48 -51.46
CA TRP A 210 17.86 -5.64 -50.77
C TRP A 210 18.96 -5.25 -51.76
N THR A 211 19.02 -3.97 -52.09
CA THR A 211 20.03 -3.38 -52.98
C THR A 211 21.04 -2.60 -52.15
N ARG A 212 22.32 -2.86 -52.37
CA ARG A 212 23.41 -2.02 -51.86
C ARG A 212 24.08 -1.33 -53.04
N TRP A 213 24.12 -0.01 -53.00
CA TRP A 213 24.75 0.87 -53.99
C TRP A 213 26.22 1.12 -53.64
#